data_AF-A0A4Q2UPS2-F1
#
_entry.id   AF-A0A4Q2UPS2-F1
#
_cell.length_a   1.000
_cell.length_b   1.000
_cell.length_c   1.000
_cell.angle_alpha   90.00
_cell.angle_beta   90.00
_cell.angle_gamma   90.00
#
_symmetry.space_group_name_H-M   'P 1'
#
loop_
_entity.id
_entity.type
_entity.pdbx_description
1 polymer ?
#
loop_
_entity_poly.entity_id
_entity_poly.type
_entity_poly.pdbx_seq_one_letter_code
_entity_poly.pdbx_strand_id
1 'polypeptide(L)'
;MQPTVEQINEQIKLVDSNQVSDGYHTFGELYEHRICLWIALCEIAQTVKDRDEYCYEHIVWRSKAHSDSSEWDGWFLLGLMTEPGKQMTYHLPMSKWDECSFARTLEKAPEYDGHTSSDVLARIKELSSLL
;
A
#
# COMPACT_ATOMS: atom_id res chain seq x y z
N MET A 1 -22.67 -28.99 13.25
CA MET A 1 -21.42 -28.49 13.86
C MET A 1 -21.10 -27.18 13.16
N GLN A 2 -20.71 -26.13 13.90
CA GLN A 2 -20.26 -24.89 13.24
C GLN A 2 -18.89 -25.14 12.57
N PRO A 3 -18.64 -24.57 11.38
CA PRO A 3 -17.34 -24.71 10.72
C PRO A 3 -16.23 -24.02 11.52
N THR A 4 -15.01 -24.52 11.43
CA THR A 4 -13.82 -23.84 11.98
C THR A 4 -13.41 -22.67 11.10
N VAL A 5 -12.60 -21.75 11.63
CA VAL A 5 -12.07 -20.61 10.86
C VAL A 5 -11.23 -21.09 9.68
N GLU A 6 -10.45 -22.15 9.86
CA GLU A 6 -9.66 -22.75 8.79
C GLU A 6 -10.55 -23.27 7.67
N GLN A 7 -11.65 -23.95 8.02
CA GLN A 7 -12.62 -24.45 7.04
C GLN A 7 -13.29 -23.31 6.26
N ILE A 8 -13.62 -22.20 6.94
CA ILE A 8 -14.18 -21.01 6.31
C ILE A 8 -13.15 -20.39 5.35
N ASN A 9 -11.89 -20.24 5.79
CA ASN A 9 -10.83 -19.65 4.98
C ASN A 9 -10.55 -20.47 3.71
N GLU A 10 -10.60 -21.80 3.77
CA GLU A 10 -10.48 -22.63 2.57
C GLU A 10 -11.67 -22.44 1.62
N GLN A 11 -12.89 -22.26 2.14
CA GLN A 11 -14.06 -21.99 1.29
C GLN A 11 -14.01 -20.60 0.64
N ILE A 12 -13.50 -19.58 1.35
CA ILE A 12 -13.36 -18.22 0.82
C ILE A 12 -12.46 -18.19 -0.42
N LYS A 13 -11.43 -19.04 -0.49
CA LYS A 13 -10.56 -19.14 -1.67
C LYS A 13 -11.27 -19.63 -2.93
N LEU A 14 -12.46 -20.24 -2.80
CA LEU A 14 -13.24 -20.80 -3.91
C LEU A 14 -14.26 -19.81 -4.50
N VAL A 15 -14.39 -18.62 -3.91
CA VAL A 15 -15.32 -17.57 -4.36
C VAL A 15 -14.58 -16.29 -4.65
N ASP A 16 -15.24 -15.33 -5.31
CA ASP A 16 -14.72 -13.96 -5.37
C ASP A 16 -14.71 -13.36 -3.97
N SER A 17 -13.52 -13.24 -3.39
CA SER A 17 -13.33 -12.72 -2.05
C SER A 17 -13.84 -11.28 -1.91
N ASN A 18 -13.92 -10.50 -2.99
CA ASN A 18 -14.47 -9.15 -2.96
C ASN A 18 -15.96 -9.11 -2.58
N GLN A 19 -16.69 -10.22 -2.73
CA GLN A 19 -18.10 -10.33 -2.35
C GLN A 19 -18.29 -10.89 -0.93
N VAL A 20 -17.23 -11.38 -0.29
CA VAL A 20 -17.31 -11.91 1.08
C VAL A 20 -17.42 -10.75 2.05
N SER A 21 -18.37 -10.85 2.99
CA SER A 21 -18.65 -9.80 3.97
C SER A 21 -18.40 -10.27 5.40
N ASP A 22 -17.94 -9.35 6.24
CA ASP A 22 -17.85 -9.51 7.70
C ASP A 22 -19.15 -9.17 8.44
N GLY A 23 -20.22 -8.82 7.69
CA GLY A 23 -21.52 -8.37 8.21
C GLY A 23 -21.70 -6.85 8.19
N TYR A 24 -20.64 -6.07 7.94
CA TYR A 24 -20.68 -4.62 7.82
C TYR A 24 -20.17 -4.14 6.46
N HIS A 25 -19.07 -4.71 5.99
CA HIS A 25 -18.46 -4.41 4.71
C HIS A 25 -18.14 -5.69 3.95
N THR A 26 -18.05 -5.60 2.62
CA THR A 26 -17.38 -6.64 1.85
C THR A 26 -15.86 -6.43 1.90
N PHE A 27 -15.08 -7.50 1.66
CA PHE A 27 -13.64 -7.31 1.53
C PHE A 27 -13.31 -6.36 0.39
N GLY A 28 -14.05 -6.40 -0.73
CA GLY A 28 -13.87 -5.47 -1.84
C GLY A 28 -14.00 -4.00 -1.40
N GLU A 29 -15.01 -3.68 -0.60
CA GLU A 29 -15.18 -2.33 -0.02
C GLU A 29 -14.01 -1.94 0.89
N LEU A 30 -13.56 -2.86 1.75
CA LEU A 30 -12.40 -2.63 2.62
C LEU A 30 -11.09 -2.45 1.83
N TYR A 31 -10.91 -3.20 0.74
CA TYR A 31 -9.77 -3.05 -0.18
C TYR A 31 -9.79 -1.69 -0.87
N GLU A 32 -10.96 -1.22 -1.32
CA GLU A 32 -11.11 0.11 -1.92
C GLU A 32 -10.85 1.23 -0.90
N HIS A 33 -11.41 1.13 0.31
CA HIS A 33 -11.11 2.07 1.41
C HIS A 33 -9.61 2.13 1.69
N ARG A 34 -8.94 0.97 1.77
CA ARG A 34 -7.49 0.89 2.01
C ARG A 34 -6.70 1.58 0.92
N ILE A 35 -7.06 1.40 -0.35
CA ILE A 35 -6.40 2.06 -1.49
C ILE A 35 -6.57 3.58 -1.38
N CYS A 36 -7.79 4.06 -1.21
CA CYS A 36 -8.09 5.49 -1.10
C CYS A 36 -7.36 6.14 0.08
N LEU A 37 -7.40 5.51 1.26
CA LEU A 37 -6.70 6.00 2.45
C LEU A 37 -5.18 6.02 2.26
N TRP A 38 -4.61 5.01 1.60
CA TRP A 38 -3.18 4.94 1.34
C TRP A 38 -2.72 6.04 0.37
N ILE A 39 -3.45 6.26 -0.71
CA ILE A 39 -3.18 7.35 -1.66
C ILE A 39 -3.22 8.70 -0.94
N ALA A 40 -4.30 8.96 -0.18
CA ALA A 40 -4.47 10.21 0.55
C ALA A 40 -3.34 10.45 1.56
N LEU A 41 -2.94 9.41 2.31
CA LEU A 41 -1.81 9.51 3.25
C LEU A 41 -0.50 9.85 2.53
N CYS A 42 -0.22 9.17 1.42
CA CYS A 42 0.99 9.44 0.63
C CYS A 42 0.99 10.88 0.08
N GLU A 43 -0.13 11.34 -0.46
CA GLU A 43 -0.25 12.70 -1.00
C GLU A 43 -0.04 13.77 0.08
N ILE A 44 -0.63 13.58 1.26
CA ILE A 44 -0.41 14.47 2.42
C ILE A 44 1.05 14.45 2.83
N ALA A 45 1.65 13.26 2.96
CA ALA A 45 3.05 13.13 3.37
C ALA A 45 4.01 13.82 2.38
N GLN A 46 3.79 13.66 1.08
CA GLN A 46 4.56 14.36 0.05
C GLN A 46 4.37 15.88 0.15
N THR A 47 3.12 16.35 0.28
CA THR A 47 2.78 17.78 0.36
C THR A 47 3.40 18.47 1.58
N VAL A 48 3.43 17.80 2.74
CA VAL A 48 4.05 18.35 3.95
C VAL A 48 5.57 18.49 3.76
N LYS A 49 6.22 17.52 3.12
CA LYS A 49 7.66 17.57 2.83
C LYS A 49 8.04 18.66 1.84
N ASP A 50 7.25 18.87 0.80
CA ASP A 50 7.53 19.92 -0.19
C ASP A 50 7.49 21.35 0.41
N ARG A 51 6.90 21.52 1.61
CA ARG A 51 6.89 22.80 2.35
C ARG A 51 8.11 23.01 3.24
N ASP A 52 8.88 21.96 3.50
CA ASP A 52 10.12 22.06 4.25
C ASP A 52 11.22 22.57 3.31
N GLU A 53 11.57 23.85 3.44
CA GLU A 53 12.51 24.59 2.56
C GLU A 53 13.89 23.91 2.42
N TYR A 54 14.21 22.97 3.33
CA TYR A 54 15.48 22.25 3.36
C TYR A 54 15.37 20.78 2.93
N CYS A 55 14.18 20.27 2.57
CA CYS A 55 13.95 18.88 2.20
C CYS A 55 13.53 18.75 0.72
N TYR A 56 14.49 18.48 -0.16
CA TYR A 56 14.27 18.36 -1.62
C TYR A 56 13.94 16.93 -2.09
N GLU A 57 13.76 15.97 -1.18
CA GLU A 57 13.63 14.56 -1.54
C GLU A 57 12.18 14.08 -1.49
N HIS A 58 11.69 13.55 -2.62
CA HIS A 58 10.43 12.83 -2.68
C HIS A 58 10.49 11.60 -1.77
N ILE A 59 9.70 11.61 -0.70
CA ILE A 59 9.56 10.45 0.18
C ILE A 59 8.53 9.45 -0.36
N VAL A 60 7.67 9.87 -1.29
CA VAL A 60 6.71 8.98 -1.96
C VAL A 60 7.23 8.61 -3.34
N TRP A 61 7.11 7.34 -3.68
CA TRP A 61 7.48 6.80 -4.97
C TRP A 61 6.45 5.82 -5.51
N ARG A 62 6.43 5.65 -6.82
CA ARG A 62 5.65 4.61 -7.51
C ARG A 62 6.51 3.85 -8.51
N SER A 63 6.27 2.54 -8.65
CA SER A 63 6.98 1.68 -9.60
C SER A 63 6.07 0.56 -10.09
N LYS A 64 6.20 0.17 -11.36
CA LYS A 64 5.55 -1.05 -11.89
C LYS A 64 6.35 -2.30 -11.57
N ALA A 65 7.68 -2.17 -11.56
CA ALA A 65 8.60 -3.27 -11.31
C ALA A 65 9.05 -3.31 -9.85
N HIS A 66 9.15 -4.52 -9.32
CA HIS A 66 9.83 -4.81 -8.06
C HIS A 66 11.35 -4.63 -8.21
N SER A 67 12.09 -4.70 -7.11
CA SER A 67 13.57 -4.57 -7.12
C SER A 67 14.26 -5.63 -7.99
N ASP A 68 13.68 -6.83 -8.06
CA ASP A 68 14.14 -7.94 -8.91
C ASP A 68 13.68 -7.83 -10.38
N SER A 69 13.00 -6.73 -10.75
CA SER A 69 12.39 -6.48 -12.07
C SER A 69 11.15 -7.31 -12.39
N SER A 70 10.64 -8.12 -11.45
CA SER A 70 9.34 -8.77 -11.64
C SER A 70 8.21 -7.72 -11.64
N GLU A 71 7.15 -7.99 -12.39
CA GLU A 71 5.95 -7.15 -12.45
C GLU A 71 4.72 -8.02 -12.18
N TRP A 72 3.69 -7.44 -11.58
CA TRP A 72 2.40 -8.09 -11.41
C TRP A 72 1.40 -7.43 -12.34
N ASP A 73 0.90 -8.19 -13.31
CA ASP A 73 -0.01 -7.67 -14.33
C ASP A 73 -1.25 -7.02 -13.69
N GLY A 74 -1.58 -5.81 -14.13
CA GLY A 74 -2.66 -5.00 -13.57
C GLY A 74 -2.34 -4.26 -12.26
N TRP A 75 -1.11 -4.35 -11.72
CA TRP A 75 -0.72 -3.72 -10.45
C TRP A 75 0.52 -2.85 -10.56
N PHE A 76 0.65 -1.91 -9.63
CA PHE A 76 1.88 -1.16 -9.36
C PHE A 76 2.09 -0.98 -7.86
N LEU A 77 3.31 -0.63 -7.46
CA LEU A 77 3.66 -0.29 -6.09
C LEU A 77 3.55 1.22 -5.87
N LEU A 78 2.84 1.63 -4.82
CA LEU A 78 2.95 2.97 -4.24
C LEU A 78 3.62 2.82 -2.87
N GLY A 79 4.78 3.46 -2.71
CA GLY A 79 5.60 3.33 -1.52
C GLY A 79 5.94 4.66 -0.87
N LEU A 80 6.14 4.61 0.45
CA LEU A 80 6.61 5.71 1.29
C LEU A 80 7.95 5.29 1.92
N MET A 81 8.94 6.19 1.87
CA MET A 81 10.34 5.95 2.23
C MET A 81 11.02 4.87 1.38
N THR A 82 12.35 4.92 1.29
CA THR A 82 13.16 3.92 0.58
C THR A 82 14.13 3.20 1.51
N GLU A 83 14.42 3.77 2.68
CA GLU A 83 15.35 3.22 3.66
C GLU A 83 14.80 1.94 4.33
N PRO A 84 15.57 0.84 4.40
CA PRO A 84 15.19 -0.35 5.15
C PRO A 84 14.85 -0.02 6.60
N GLY A 85 13.79 -0.65 7.13
CA GLY A 85 13.26 -0.35 8.45
C GLY A 85 12.22 0.77 8.47
N LYS A 86 12.07 1.53 7.38
CA LYS A 86 11.08 2.63 7.25
C LYS A 86 10.10 2.45 6.10
N GLN A 87 10.37 1.54 5.16
CA GLN A 87 9.55 1.35 3.96
C GLN A 87 8.09 1.02 4.30
N MET A 88 7.15 1.57 3.58
CA MET A 88 5.76 1.11 3.61
C MET A 88 5.29 1.04 2.17
N THR A 89 4.86 -0.14 1.72
CA THR A 89 4.49 -0.34 0.31
C THR A 89 3.17 -1.07 0.18
N TYR A 90 2.36 -0.65 -0.79
CA TYR A 90 1.11 -1.30 -1.15
C TYR A 90 1.06 -1.52 -2.66
N HIS A 91 0.54 -2.67 -3.07
CA HIS A 91 0.11 -2.89 -4.45
C HIS A 91 -1.24 -2.24 -4.69
N LEU A 92 -1.29 -1.37 -5.71
CA LEU A 92 -2.48 -0.66 -6.16
C LEU A 92 -2.82 -1.09 -7.60
N PRO A 93 -4.11 -1.11 -7.97
CA PRO A 93 -4.50 -1.44 -9.34
C PRO A 93 -4.04 -0.35 -10.30
N MET A 94 -3.63 -0.74 -11.51
CA MET A 94 -3.14 0.18 -12.55
C MET A 94 -4.13 1.31 -12.91
N SER A 95 -5.43 1.12 -12.67
CA SER A 95 -6.44 2.18 -12.83
C SER A 95 -6.20 3.40 -11.94
N LYS A 96 -5.43 3.25 -10.85
CA LYS A 96 -5.05 4.32 -9.92
C LYS A 96 -3.70 4.96 -10.21
N TRP A 97 -3.00 4.51 -11.25
CA TRP A 97 -1.65 4.99 -11.57
C TRP A 97 -1.61 6.51 -11.72
N ASP A 98 -2.48 7.07 -12.56
CA ASP A 98 -2.49 8.50 -12.87
C ASP A 98 -2.92 9.36 -11.67
N GLU A 99 -3.79 8.85 -10.80
CA GLU A 99 -4.15 9.51 -9.52
C GLU A 99 -2.92 9.70 -8.62
N CYS A 100 -1.89 8.86 -8.77
CA CYS A 100 -0.65 8.92 -7.99
C CYS A 100 0.47 9.72 -8.68
N SER A 101 0.15 10.68 -9.56
CA SER A 101 1.16 11.47 -10.29
C SER A 101 2.02 12.38 -9.41
N PHE A 102 1.62 12.61 -8.16
CA PHE A 102 2.42 13.33 -7.15
C PHE A 102 3.66 12.54 -6.68
N ALA A 103 3.67 11.22 -6.86
CA ALA A 103 4.76 10.36 -6.45
C ALA A 103 5.90 10.34 -7.47
N ARG A 104 7.15 10.23 -6.99
CA ARG A 104 8.31 10.03 -7.86
C ARG A 104 8.19 8.68 -8.58
N THR A 105 8.23 8.68 -9.91
CA THR A 105 8.22 7.43 -10.67
C THR A 105 9.62 6.84 -10.71
N LEU A 106 9.76 5.59 -10.26
CA LEU A 106 11.01 4.82 -10.31
C LEU A 106 10.91 3.75 -11.40
N GLU A 107 12.05 3.41 -12.00
CA GLU A 107 12.12 2.26 -12.92
C GLU A 107 11.93 0.93 -12.19
N LYS A 108 12.45 0.83 -10.96
CA LYS A 108 12.29 -0.32 -10.06
C LYS A 108 12.05 0.16 -8.64
N ALA A 109 11.29 -0.62 -7.88
CA ALA A 109 11.12 -0.39 -6.45
C ALA A 109 12.47 -0.54 -5.71
N PRO A 110 12.63 0.14 -4.55
CA PRO A 110 13.72 -0.15 -3.63
C PRO A 110 13.76 -1.63 -3.24
N GLU A 111 14.93 -2.11 -2.81
CA GLU A 111 15.07 -3.47 -2.27
C GLU A 111 14.12 -3.66 -1.07
N TYR A 112 13.30 -4.70 -1.14
CA TYR A 112 12.30 -4.98 -0.12
C TYR A 112 12.96 -5.33 1.21
N ASP A 113 12.62 -4.58 2.25
CA ASP A 113 13.22 -4.75 3.59
C ASP A 113 12.63 -5.90 4.42
N GLY A 114 11.70 -6.68 3.85
CA GLY A 114 11.07 -7.81 4.53
C GLY A 114 9.90 -7.45 5.45
N HIS A 115 9.40 -6.22 5.42
CA HIS A 115 8.37 -5.75 6.35
C HIS A 115 7.06 -6.55 6.30
N THR A 116 6.51 -6.84 7.47
CA THR A 116 5.19 -7.47 7.61
C THR A 116 4.08 -6.43 7.67
N SER A 117 2.82 -6.86 7.61
CA SER A 117 1.67 -5.98 7.87
C SER A 117 1.74 -5.32 9.26
N SER A 118 2.30 -6.00 10.26
CA SER A 118 2.50 -5.44 11.60
C SER A 118 3.53 -4.32 11.61
N ASP A 119 4.62 -4.45 10.84
CA ASP A 119 5.64 -3.42 10.70
C ASP A 119 5.07 -2.17 10.03
N VAL A 120 4.30 -2.35 8.95
CA VAL A 120 3.62 -1.24 8.26
C VAL A 120 2.67 -0.50 9.21
N LEU A 121 1.86 -1.22 10.00
CA LEU A 121 0.98 -0.60 10.98
C LEU A 121 1.74 0.17 12.06
N ALA A 122 2.88 -0.33 12.52
CA ALA A 122 3.74 0.38 13.47
C ALA A 122 4.30 1.68 12.86
N ARG A 123 4.83 1.59 11.64
CA ARG A 123 5.39 2.73 10.89
C ARG A 123 4.34 3.81 10.58
N ILE A 124 3.11 3.42 10.23
CA ILE A 124 2.00 4.38 10.04
C ILE A 124 1.67 5.13 11.33
N LYS A 125 1.65 4.44 12.48
CA LYS A 125 1.41 5.09 13.79
C LYS A 125 2.50 6.10 14.11
N GLU A 126 3.76 5.77 13.85
CA GLU A 126 4.88 6.69 14.03
C GLU A 126 4.78 7.89 13.09
N LEU A 127 4.40 7.68 11.82
CA LEU A 127 4.20 8.74 10.85
C LEU A 127 3.15 9.77 11.31
N SER A 128 2.07 9.31 11.95
CA SER A 128 1.04 10.20 12.49
C SER A 128 1.52 11.13 13.60
N SER A 129 2.65 10.84 14.23
CA SER A 129 3.29 11.74 15.21
C SER A 129 4.24 12.77 14.56
N LEU A 130 4.46 12.65 13.24
CA LEU A 130 5.38 13.47 12.45
C LEU A 130 4.67 14.36 11.42
N LEU A 131 3.38 14.11 11.15
CA LEU A 131 2.48 14.93 10.31
C LEU A 131 1.66 15.89 11.18
#